data_AF-A0A510JTD7-F1
#
_entry.id   AF-A0A510JTD7-F1
#
_cell.length_a   1.000
_cell.length_b   1.000
_cell.length_c   1.000
_cell.angle_alpha   90.00
_cell.angle_beta   90.00
_cell.angle_gamma   90.00
#
_symmetry.space_group_name_H-M   'P 1'
#
loop_
_entity.id
_entity.type
_entity.pdbx_description
1 polymer ?
#
loop_
_entity_poly.entity_id
_entity_poly.type
_entity_poly.pdbx_seq_one_letter_code
_entity_poly.pdbx_strand_id
1 'polypeptide(L)'
;MNLEALLGLLQGQDLGKLAEQVGGSSTDVRNGVAAALPAILAAVNENANNSEKAQGLNKALEQHDGSVLNNLGGYLQNPDLKDGAGILNHLFGGNTQNVANAVSQSSGLNSQGSLKILETLAPLVLGALGQQKKENNLDVQGIGNLTSNLAANFAGEGGIMSMITNLLDTNKDGNVMDDLTGMIGKFFGGKK
;
A
#
# COMPACT_ATOMS: atom_id res chain seq x y z
N MET A 1 -8.86 9.51 -12.31
CA MET A 1 -7.99 10.00 -11.20
C MET A 1 -7.16 8.82 -10.78
N ASN A 2 -5.91 8.76 -11.24
CA ASN A 2 -5.08 7.57 -11.15
C ASN A 2 -4.18 7.65 -9.90
N LEU A 3 -3.20 6.75 -9.79
CA LEU A 3 -2.35 6.48 -8.61
C LEU A 3 -1.95 7.69 -7.73
N GLU A 4 -1.92 8.91 -8.28
CA GLU A 4 -1.79 10.17 -7.54
C GLU A 4 -2.75 10.34 -6.36
N ALA A 5 -3.99 9.84 -6.42
CA ALA A 5 -4.91 9.90 -5.28
C ALA A 5 -4.41 9.04 -4.10
N LEU A 6 -3.80 7.91 -4.43
CA LEU A 6 -3.25 6.95 -3.47
C LEU A 6 -1.88 7.41 -2.95
N LEU A 7 -1.12 8.14 -3.77
CA LEU A 7 0.09 8.86 -3.35
C LEU A 7 -0.24 10.13 -2.54
N GLY A 8 -1.36 10.79 -2.82
CA GLY A 8 -1.89 11.91 -2.05
C GLY A 8 -2.29 11.50 -0.62
N LEU A 9 -2.74 10.25 -0.46
CA LEU A 9 -2.96 9.62 0.85
C LEU A 9 -1.73 9.72 1.76
N LEU A 10 -0.53 9.54 1.19
CA LEU A 10 0.75 9.54 1.90
C LEU A 10 1.21 10.95 2.32
N GLN A 11 0.63 12.00 1.72
CA GLN A 11 1.12 13.37 1.81
C GLN A 11 0.17 14.32 2.54
N GLY A 12 -1.06 13.91 2.85
CA GLY A 12 -2.14 14.80 3.29
C GLY A 12 -2.70 14.55 4.70
N GLN A 13 -3.73 15.35 5.05
CA GLN A 13 -4.52 15.22 6.29
C GLN A 13 -5.18 13.84 6.47
N ASP A 14 -5.30 13.09 5.38
CA ASP A 14 -5.90 11.75 5.34
C ASP A 14 -5.09 10.69 6.09
N LEU A 15 -3.77 10.89 6.26
CA LEU A 15 -2.93 10.05 7.11
C LEU A 15 -3.34 10.12 8.59
N GLY A 16 -3.81 11.28 9.06
CA GLY A 16 -4.28 11.47 10.43
C GLY A 16 -5.56 10.67 10.70
N LYS A 17 -6.51 10.70 9.76
CA LYS A 17 -7.74 9.89 9.84
C LYS A 17 -7.44 8.40 9.85
N LEU A 18 -6.50 7.96 9.01
CA LEU A 18 -6.07 6.57 8.99
C LEU A 18 -5.40 6.18 10.33
N ALA A 19 -4.57 7.06 10.89
CA ALA A 19 -3.95 6.84 12.19
C ALA A 19 -4.99 6.64 13.32
N GLU A 20 -6.09 7.40 13.30
CA GLU A 20 -7.20 7.22 14.23
C GLU A 20 -7.86 5.84 14.12
N GLN A 21 -7.94 5.28 12.91
CA GLN A 21 -8.55 3.97 12.67
C GLN A 21 -7.63 2.79 13.06
N VAL A 22 -6.35 2.89 12.72
CA VAL A 22 -5.40 1.76 12.82
C VAL A 22 -4.59 1.79 14.12
N GLY A 23 -4.51 2.94 14.78
CA GLY A 23 -3.68 3.17 15.97
C GLY A 23 -2.20 3.37 15.63
N GLY A 24 -1.41 3.82 16.60
CA GLY A 24 0.00 4.17 16.41
C GLY A 24 0.22 5.65 16.08
N SER A 25 1.47 6.04 15.87
CA SER A 25 1.82 7.40 15.45
C SER A 25 1.62 7.59 13.95
N SER A 26 1.50 8.85 13.49
CA SER A 26 1.46 9.15 12.05
C SER A 26 2.66 8.59 11.29
N THR A 27 3.83 8.49 11.95
CA THR A 27 5.03 7.86 11.39
C THR A 27 4.86 6.36 11.22
N ASP A 28 4.33 5.67 12.24
CA ASP A 28 4.11 4.21 12.17
C ASP A 28 3.11 3.87 11.06
N VAL A 29 2.04 4.66 10.96
CA VAL A 29 1.01 4.49 9.93
C VAL A 29 1.59 4.70 8.54
N ARG A 30 2.37 5.77 8.34
CA ARG A 30 3.05 6.05 7.08
C ARG A 30 3.98 4.90 6.69
N ASN A 31 4.80 4.39 7.62
CA ASN A 31 5.68 3.25 7.37
C ASN A 31 4.86 1.98 7.06
N GLY A 32 3.73 1.80 7.74
CA GLY A 32 2.79 0.71 7.49
C GLY A 32 2.22 0.75 6.08
N VAL A 33 1.79 1.92 5.62
CA VAL A 33 1.31 2.10 4.24
C VAL A 33 2.44 1.84 3.24
N ALA A 34 3.65 2.37 3.50
CA ALA A 34 4.82 2.16 2.64
C ALA A 34 5.25 0.68 2.52
N ALA A 35 5.04 -0.12 3.57
CA ALA A 35 5.29 -1.56 3.55
C ALA A 35 4.13 -2.38 2.95
N ALA A 36 2.89 -1.97 3.21
CA ALA A 36 1.69 -2.69 2.79
C ALA A 36 1.42 -2.56 1.28
N LEU A 37 1.64 -1.37 0.70
CA LEU A 37 1.36 -1.10 -0.71
C LEU A 37 2.11 -2.05 -1.66
N PRO A 38 3.45 -2.19 -1.54
CA PRO A 38 4.20 -3.11 -2.38
C PRO A 38 3.74 -4.56 -2.23
N ALA A 39 3.38 -4.98 -1.00
CA ALA A 39 2.89 -6.33 -0.75
C ALA A 39 1.56 -6.61 -1.46
N ILE A 40 0.61 -5.66 -1.38
CA ILE A 40 -0.68 -5.78 -2.08
C ILE A 40 -0.47 -5.79 -3.60
N LEU A 41 0.35 -4.88 -4.15
CA LEU A 41 0.64 -4.82 -5.58
C LEU A 41 1.33 -6.08 -6.10
N ALA A 42 2.27 -6.65 -5.32
CA ALA A 42 2.91 -7.91 -5.66
C ALA A 42 1.90 -9.06 -5.73
N ALA A 43 0.99 -9.16 -4.76
CA ALA A 43 -0.05 -10.19 -4.77
C ALA A 43 -1.07 -9.99 -5.90
N VAL A 44 -1.48 -8.75 -6.17
CA VAL A 44 -2.33 -8.45 -7.33
C VAL A 44 -1.64 -8.90 -8.62
N ASN A 45 -0.34 -8.59 -8.77
CA ASN A 45 0.42 -9.00 -9.94
C ASN A 45 0.54 -10.53 -10.06
N GLU A 46 0.79 -11.23 -8.95
CA GLU A 46 0.82 -12.70 -8.92
C GLU A 46 -0.53 -13.28 -9.37
N ASN A 47 -1.64 -12.71 -8.87
CA ASN A 47 -2.99 -13.16 -9.20
C ASN A 47 -3.36 -12.86 -10.66
N ALA A 48 -2.94 -11.71 -11.20
CA ALA A 48 -3.19 -11.33 -12.59
C ALA A 48 -2.47 -12.22 -13.60
N ASN A 49 -1.28 -12.72 -13.25
CA ASN A 49 -0.46 -13.58 -14.09
C ASN A 49 -0.69 -15.08 -13.85
N ASN A 50 -1.59 -15.44 -12.94
CA ASN A 50 -1.96 -16.83 -12.68
C ASN A 50 -3.26 -17.17 -13.41
N SER A 51 -3.24 -18.15 -14.31
CA SER A 51 -4.39 -18.53 -15.15
C SER A 51 -5.65 -18.91 -14.36
N GLU A 52 -5.49 -19.48 -13.17
CA GLU A 52 -6.61 -19.88 -12.30
C GLU A 52 -7.20 -18.70 -11.52
N LYS A 53 -6.35 -17.73 -11.13
CA LYS A 53 -6.75 -16.59 -10.28
C LYS A 53 -7.13 -15.35 -11.08
N ALA A 54 -6.64 -15.21 -12.31
CA ALA A 54 -6.78 -14.00 -13.13
C ALA A 54 -8.25 -13.64 -13.40
N GLN A 55 -9.12 -14.63 -13.60
CA GLN A 55 -10.56 -14.42 -13.77
C GLN A 55 -11.23 -13.88 -12.50
N GLY A 56 -10.81 -14.37 -11.33
CA GLY A 56 -11.30 -13.89 -10.04
C GLY A 56 -10.88 -12.44 -9.80
N LEU A 57 -9.61 -12.12 -10.05
CA LEU A 57 -9.11 -10.75 -9.98
C LEU A 57 -9.82 -9.83 -10.99
N ASN A 58 -10.04 -10.29 -12.22
CA ASN A 58 -10.74 -9.54 -13.25
C ASN A 58 -12.14 -9.09 -12.81
N LYS A 59 -12.89 -9.97 -12.13
CA LYS A 59 -14.21 -9.67 -11.53
C LYS A 59 -14.09 -8.71 -10.35
N ALA A 60 -13.09 -8.87 -9.49
CA ALA A 60 -12.86 -7.94 -8.39
C ALA A 60 -12.59 -6.51 -8.92
N LEU A 61 -11.81 -6.38 -10.00
CA LEU A 61 -11.57 -5.09 -10.65
C LEU A 61 -12.80 -4.49 -11.36
N GLU A 62 -13.80 -5.31 -11.71
CA GLU A 62 -15.11 -4.82 -12.18
C GLU A 62 -15.98 -4.32 -11.02
N GLN A 63 -15.87 -4.95 -9.84
CA GLN A 63 -16.58 -4.55 -8.63
C GLN A 63 -16.00 -3.28 -8.00
N HIS A 64 -14.68 -3.14 -8.02
CA HIS A 64 -13.96 -1.98 -7.51
C HIS A 64 -13.56 -1.04 -8.66
N ASP A 65 -14.54 -0.34 -9.23
CA ASP A 65 -14.37 0.46 -10.45
C ASP A 65 -13.77 1.87 -10.25
N GLY A 66 -13.27 2.15 -9.05
CA GLY A 66 -12.73 3.45 -8.64
C GLY A 66 -13.71 4.35 -7.91
N SER A 67 -14.98 3.96 -7.75
CA SER A 67 -15.98 4.74 -6.99
C SER A 67 -15.53 5.11 -5.56
N VAL A 68 -14.77 4.24 -4.90
CA VAL A 68 -14.18 4.50 -3.56
C VAL A 68 -13.25 5.72 -3.55
N LEU A 69 -12.58 6.00 -4.66
CA LEU A 69 -11.62 7.12 -4.78
C LEU A 69 -12.33 8.47 -4.84
N ASN A 70 -13.60 8.51 -5.24
CA ASN A 70 -14.39 9.74 -5.31
C ASN A 70 -14.74 10.31 -3.92
N ASN A 71 -14.69 9.48 -2.88
CA ASN A 71 -14.92 9.88 -1.49
C ASN A 71 -13.83 9.31 -0.56
N LEU A 72 -12.57 9.50 -0.95
CA LEU A 72 -11.43 8.95 -0.22
C LEU A 72 -11.43 9.36 1.26
N GLY A 73 -11.63 10.65 1.54
CA GLY A 73 -11.63 11.17 2.91
C GLY A 73 -12.75 10.60 3.79
N GLY A 74 -13.90 10.25 3.23
CA GLY A 74 -14.99 9.59 3.94
C GLY A 74 -14.75 8.10 4.12
N TYR A 75 -14.19 7.44 3.10
CA TYR A 75 -13.80 6.03 3.19
C TYR A 75 -12.75 5.80 4.28
N LEU A 76 -11.71 6.63 4.36
CA LEU A 76 -10.67 6.47 5.39
C LEU A 76 -11.16 6.72 6.81
N GLN A 77 -12.22 7.51 6.98
CA GLN A 77 -12.84 7.74 8.27
C GLN A 77 -13.64 6.51 8.73
N ASN A 78 -14.19 5.74 7.79
CA ASN A 78 -14.97 4.55 8.07
C ASN A 78 -14.75 3.48 6.97
N PRO A 79 -13.58 2.82 6.96
CA PRO A 79 -13.24 1.88 5.91
C PRO A 79 -14.06 0.60 6.04
N ASP A 80 -14.46 0.01 4.90
CA ASP A 80 -15.09 -1.31 4.89
C ASP A 80 -14.02 -2.39 5.07
N LEU A 81 -13.67 -2.65 6.33
CA LEU A 81 -12.65 -3.65 6.68
C LEU A 81 -13.08 -5.07 6.27
N LYS A 82 -14.38 -5.35 6.16
CA LYS A 82 -14.88 -6.67 5.77
C LYS A 82 -14.64 -6.91 4.29
N ASP A 83 -14.91 -5.92 3.46
CA ASP A 83 -14.59 -5.93 2.04
C ASP A 83 -13.08 -6.07 1.82
N GLY A 84 -12.29 -5.27 2.55
CA GLY A 84 -10.83 -5.37 2.57
C GLY A 84 -10.32 -6.78 2.92
N ALA A 85 -10.82 -7.38 4.00
CA ALA A 85 -10.46 -8.73 4.42
C ALA A 85 -10.79 -9.78 3.35
N GLY A 86 -11.94 -9.64 2.68
CA GLY A 86 -12.35 -10.50 1.57
C GLY A 86 -11.37 -10.44 0.40
N ILE A 87 -11.00 -9.22 -0.02
CA ILE A 87 -10.00 -8.98 -1.07
C ILE A 87 -8.67 -9.61 -0.69
N LEU A 88 -8.16 -9.33 0.52
CA LEU A 88 -6.88 -9.86 0.98
C LEU A 88 -6.85 -11.39 1.05
N ASN A 89 -7.96 -12.01 1.45
CA ASN A 89 -8.06 -13.47 1.47
C ASN A 89 -7.89 -14.07 0.06
N HIS A 90 -8.46 -13.43 -0.97
CA HIS A 90 -8.26 -13.83 -2.36
C HIS A 90 -6.84 -13.56 -2.85
N LEU A 91 -6.30 -12.37 -2.57
CA LEU A 91 -4.96 -11.96 -3.03
C LEU A 91 -3.85 -12.81 -2.39
N PHE A 92 -3.87 -12.97 -1.07
CA PHE A 92 -2.81 -13.65 -0.32
C PHE A 92 -3.08 -15.14 -0.08
N GLY A 93 -4.24 -15.66 -0.47
CA GLY A 93 -4.57 -17.08 -0.34
C GLY A 93 -4.51 -17.59 1.11
N GLY A 94 -5.00 -16.79 2.07
CA GLY A 94 -4.97 -17.11 3.50
C GLY A 94 -3.69 -16.68 4.23
N ASN A 95 -2.70 -16.09 3.55
CA ASN A 95 -1.46 -15.60 4.19
C ASN A 95 -1.56 -14.18 4.76
N THR A 96 -2.76 -13.59 4.83
CA THR A 96 -2.97 -12.20 5.27
C THR A 96 -2.31 -11.91 6.62
N GLN A 97 -2.38 -12.84 7.57
CA GLN A 97 -1.77 -12.68 8.89
C GLN A 97 -0.24 -12.62 8.84
N ASN A 98 0.39 -13.40 7.96
CA ASN A 98 1.84 -13.39 7.77
C ASN A 98 2.31 -12.07 7.15
N VAL A 99 1.56 -11.55 6.18
CA VAL A 99 1.82 -10.24 5.58
C VAL A 99 1.64 -9.13 6.61
N ALA A 100 0.56 -9.17 7.41
CA ALA A 100 0.34 -8.21 8.49
C ALA A 100 1.50 -8.19 9.50
N ASN A 101 2.05 -9.36 9.85
CA ASN A 101 3.21 -9.45 10.74
C ASN A 101 4.48 -8.85 10.11
N ALA A 102 4.72 -9.06 8.81
CA ALA A 102 5.84 -8.44 8.11
C ALA A 102 5.68 -6.91 8.05
N VAL A 103 4.47 -6.41 7.80
CA VAL A 103 4.16 -4.97 7.85
C VAL A 103 4.39 -4.42 9.26
N SER A 104 3.97 -5.13 10.31
CA SER A 104 4.17 -4.75 11.70
C SER A 104 5.66 -4.57 12.04
N GLN A 105 6.50 -5.52 11.63
CA GLN A 105 7.95 -5.46 11.84
C GLN A 105 8.61 -4.25 11.17
N SER A 106 8.14 -3.87 9.98
CA SER A 106 8.69 -2.74 9.21
C SER A 106 8.13 -1.38 9.62
N SER A 107 6.97 -1.35 10.28
CA SER A 107 6.21 -0.11 10.52
C SER A 107 6.24 0.39 11.95
N GLY A 108 6.46 -0.48 12.95
CA GLY A 108 6.29 -0.14 14.36
C GLY A 108 4.84 -0.26 14.86
N LEU A 109 3.89 -0.52 13.96
CA LEU A 109 2.52 -0.86 14.33
C LEU A 109 2.45 -2.26 14.95
N ASN A 110 1.43 -2.48 15.79
CA ASN A 110 1.09 -3.84 16.20
C ASN A 110 0.39 -4.60 15.05
N SER A 111 0.30 -5.92 15.19
CA SER A 111 -0.29 -6.79 14.16
C SER A 111 -1.73 -6.41 13.77
N GLN A 112 -2.55 -5.95 14.73
CA GLN A 112 -3.93 -5.51 14.46
C GLN A 112 -3.99 -4.22 13.63
N GLY A 113 -3.12 -3.25 13.93
CA GLY A 113 -3.01 -2.00 13.16
C GLY A 113 -2.48 -2.26 11.75
N SER A 114 -1.49 -3.15 11.62
CA SER A 114 -0.98 -3.57 10.32
C SER A 114 -2.03 -4.30 9.47
N LEU A 115 -2.83 -5.17 10.09
CA LEU A 115 -3.96 -5.81 9.41
C LEU A 115 -4.98 -4.79 8.93
N LYS A 116 -5.38 -3.83 9.78
CA LYS A 116 -6.30 -2.76 9.38
C LYS A 116 -5.76 -1.89 8.26
N ILE A 117 -4.45 -1.62 8.22
CA ILE A 117 -3.82 -0.94 7.08
C ILE A 117 -4.02 -1.75 5.81
N LEU A 118 -3.69 -3.04 5.82
CA LEU A 118 -3.86 -3.89 4.64
C LEU A 118 -5.34 -3.91 4.18
N GLU A 119 -6.27 -4.07 5.13
CA GLU A 119 -7.71 -4.14 4.86
C GLU A 119 -8.24 -2.81 4.31
N THR A 120 -7.75 -1.69 4.81
CA THR A 120 -8.14 -0.37 4.31
C THR A 120 -7.60 -0.11 2.91
N LEU A 121 -6.35 -0.50 2.65
CA LEU A 121 -5.67 -0.23 1.38
C LEU A 121 -6.12 -1.14 0.24
N ALA A 122 -6.51 -2.38 0.52
CA ALA A 122 -6.86 -3.35 -0.52
C ALA A 122 -7.98 -2.86 -1.47
N PRO A 123 -9.14 -2.36 -0.98
CA PRO A 123 -10.17 -1.81 -1.85
C PRO A 123 -9.72 -0.55 -2.61
N LEU A 124 -8.81 0.25 -2.05
CA LEU A 124 -8.26 1.44 -2.71
C LEU A 124 -7.35 1.06 -3.89
N VAL A 125 -6.49 0.06 -3.70
CA VAL A 125 -5.62 -0.46 -4.76
C VAL A 125 -6.46 -1.08 -5.89
N LEU A 126 -7.43 -1.91 -5.54
CA LEU A 126 -8.36 -2.48 -6.53
C LEU A 126 -9.19 -1.39 -7.21
N GLY A 127 -9.65 -0.37 -6.48
CA GLY A 127 -10.35 0.79 -7.01
C GLY A 127 -9.55 1.53 -8.07
N ALA A 128 -8.27 1.80 -7.80
CA ALA A 128 -7.39 2.47 -8.75
C ALA A 128 -7.14 1.61 -10.01
N LEU A 129 -6.94 0.31 -9.84
CA LEU A 129 -6.72 -0.62 -10.95
C LEU A 129 -8.00 -0.88 -11.76
N GLY A 130 -9.15 -0.96 -11.10
CA GLY A 130 -10.46 -1.12 -11.75
C GLY A 130 -10.87 0.12 -12.52
N GLN A 131 -10.56 1.31 -12.00
CA GLN A 131 -10.65 2.55 -12.76
C GLN A 131 -9.78 2.51 -14.03
N GLN A 132 -8.50 2.13 -13.91
CA GLN A 132 -7.61 1.99 -15.05
C GLN A 132 -8.10 0.97 -16.07
N LYS A 133 -8.60 -0.18 -15.60
CA LYS A 133 -9.22 -1.20 -16.44
C LYS A 133 -10.40 -0.62 -17.22
N LYS A 134 -11.30 0.09 -16.55
CA LYS A 134 -12.50 0.70 -17.15
C LYS A 134 -12.15 1.80 -18.15
N GLU A 135 -11.23 2.69 -17.79
CA GLU A 135 -10.79 3.80 -18.65
C GLU A 135 -10.10 3.31 -19.93
N ASN A 136 -9.31 2.23 -19.84
CA ASN A 136 -8.54 1.70 -20.97
C ASN A 136 -9.18 0.46 -21.62
N ASN A 137 -10.38 0.06 -21.20
CA ASN A 137 -11.08 -1.15 -21.64
C ASN A 137 -10.18 -2.41 -21.63
N LEU A 138 -9.42 -2.59 -20.53
CA LEU A 138 -8.47 -3.70 -20.42
C LEU A 138 -9.18 -5.04 -20.21
N ASP A 139 -8.72 -6.05 -20.96
CA ASP A 139 -9.05 -7.44 -20.72
C ASP A 139 -8.08 -8.07 -19.70
N VAL A 140 -8.23 -9.38 -19.45
CA VAL A 140 -7.40 -10.13 -18.49
C VAL A 140 -5.91 -10.02 -18.81
N GLN A 141 -5.55 -10.03 -20.09
CA GLN A 141 -4.16 -9.90 -20.51
C GLN A 141 -3.63 -8.47 -20.31
N GLY A 142 -4.44 -7.47 -20.64
CA GLY A 142 -4.15 -6.06 -20.37
C GLY A 142 -3.94 -5.77 -18.89
N ILE A 143 -4.73 -6.40 -18.01
CA ILE A 143 -4.56 -6.30 -16.55
C ILE A 143 -3.23 -6.90 -16.12
N GLY A 144 -2.88 -8.10 -16.61
CA GLY A 144 -1.57 -8.71 -16.31
C GLY A 144 -0.40 -7.82 -16.71
N ASN A 145 -0.47 -7.19 -17.89
CA ASN A 145 0.54 -6.24 -18.35
C ASN A 145 0.61 -5.00 -17.45
N LEU A 146 -0.54 -4.41 -17.10
CA LEU A 146 -0.63 -3.24 -16.21
C LEU A 146 0.00 -3.55 -14.85
N THR A 147 -0.39 -4.65 -14.20
CA THR A 147 0.10 -5.01 -12.87
C THR A 147 1.57 -5.39 -12.89
N SER A 148 2.06 -5.97 -13.99
CA SER A 148 3.49 -6.32 -14.15
C SER A 148 4.34 -5.06 -14.26
N ASN A 149 3.90 -4.08 -15.04
CA ASN A 149 4.57 -2.78 -15.14
C ASN A 149 4.59 -2.05 -13.79
N LEU A 150 3.47 -2.05 -13.06
CA LEU A 150 3.40 -1.46 -11.72
C LEU A 150 4.32 -2.18 -10.75
N ALA A 151 4.26 -3.51 -10.66
CA ALA A 151 5.13 -4.29 -9.79
C ALA A 151 6.61 -4.07 -10.12
N ALA A 152 6.99 -4.01 -11.39
CA ALA A 152 8.36 -3.71 -11.82
C ALA A 152 8.81 -2.31 -11.40
N ASN A 153 7.95 -1.29 -11.53
CA ASN A 153 8.25 0.07 -11.09
C ASN A 153 8.46 0.16 -9.57
N PHE A 154 7.75 -0.64 -8.77
CA PHE A 154 7.92 -0.69 -7.31
C PHE A 154 9.10 -1.57 -6.87
N ALA A 155 9.40 -2.65 -7.59
CA ALA A 155 10.50 -3.57 -7.25
C ALA A 155 11.88 -3.08 -7.70
N GLY A 156 11.95 -2.11 -8.62
CA GLY A 156 13.20 -1.49 -9.02
C GLY A 156 13.88 -0.75 -7.87
N GLU A 157 15.21 -0.77 -7.83
CA GLU A 157 16.07 -0.14 -6.81
C GLU A 157 15.76 1.36 -6.57
N GLY A 158 15.15 2.02 -7.56
CA GLY A 158 14.69 3.41 -7.47
C GLY A 158 13.25 3.60 -7.00
N GLY A 159 12.36 2.61 -7.05
CA GLY A 159 10.92 2.80 -6.78
C GLY A 159 10.61 3.04 -5.31
N ILE A 160 10.97 2.06 -4.46
CA ILE A 160 10.79 2.17 -3.00
C ILE A 160 11.76 3.22 -2.43
N MET A 161 13.00 3.27 -2.91
CA MET A 161 13.96 4.29 -2.46
C MET A 161 13.50 5.69 -2.85
N SER A 162 12.94 5.91 -4.06
CA SER A 162 12.41 7.22 -4.44
C SER A 162 11.13 7.56 -3.68
N MET A 163 10.25 6.61 -3.38
CA MET A 163 9.11 6.88 -2.50
C MET A 163 9.57 7.27 -1.11
N ILE A 164 10.54 6.56 -0.54
CA ILE A 164 11.12 6.87 0.76
C ILE A 164 11.82 8.23 0.71
N THR A 165 12.66 8.53 -0.29
CA THR A 165 13.32 9.84 -0.40
C THR A 165 12.34 10.96 -0.66
N ASN A 166 11.30 10.77 -1.48
CA ASN A 166 10.30 11.81 -1.74
C ASN A 166 9.41 12.05 -0.51
N LEU A 167 9.12 11.00 0.25
CA LEU A 167 8.40 11.06 1.52
C LEU A 167 9.25 11.70 2.62
N LEU A 168 10.55 11.44 2.64
CA LEU A 168 11.51 12.05 3.55
C LEU A 168 11.78 13.52 3.17
N ASP A 169 11.86 13.85 1.89
CA ASP A 169 12.05 15.21 1.36
C ASP A 169 10.75 16.05 1.39
N THR A 170 9.65 15.47 1.86
CA THR A 170 8.37 16.19 2.01
C THR A 170 8.44 17.30 3.07
N ASN A 171 9.41 17.27 3.99
CA ASN A 171 9.63 18.34 4.98
C ASN A 171 10.71 19.38 4.57
N LYS A 172 11.39 19.21 3.42
CA LYS A 172 12.47 20.09 2.93
C LYS A 172 13.53 20.46 3.99
N ASP A 173 13.89 19.55 4.91
CA ASP A 173 14.95 19.85 5.89
C ASP A 173 16.37 19.45 5.42
N GLY A 174 16.46 18.62 4.38
CA GLY A 174 17.71 18.23 3.74
C GLY A 174 18.62 17.29 4.54
N ASN A 175 18.19 16.74 5.68
CA ASN A 175 19.10 16.09 6.64
C ASN A 175 18.75 14.64 6.99
N VAL A 176 18.41 13.82 5.99
CA VAL A 176 18.19 12.37 6.21
C VAL A 176 19.49 11.59 6.49
N MET A 177 20.62 12.10 6.01
CA MET A 177 21.93 11.47 6.25
C MET A 177 22.36 11.65 7.71
N ASP A 178 22.08 12.79 8.34
CA ASP A 178 22.48 13.07 9.72
C ASP A 178 21.74 12.20 10.73
N ASP A 179 20.44 11.96 10.54
CA ASP A 179 19.64 11.12 11.45
C ASP A 179 19.95 9.62 11.32
N LEU A 180 20.18 9.13 10.09
CA LEU A 180 20.60 7.73 9.87
C LEU A 180 22.02 7.47 10.38
N THR A 181 22.93 8.43 10.16
CA THR A 181 24.32 8.36 10.68
C THR A 181 24.33 8.45 12.21
N GLY A 182 23.40 9.21 12.81
CA GLY A 182 23.20 9.29 14.25
C GLY A 182 22.71 7.98 14.87
N MET A 183 21.80 7.26 14.22
CA MET A 183 21.34 5.94 14.69
C MET A 183 22.42 4.86 14.56
N ILE A 184 23.15 4.81 13.44
CA ILE A 184 24.23 3.84 13.21
C ILE A 184 25.41 4.10 14.14
N GLY A 185 25.78 5.38 14.33
CA GLY A 185 26.82 5.79 15.27
C GLY A 185 26.48 5.44 16.72
N LYS A 186 25.21 5.49 17.11
CA LYS A 186 24.76 5.17 18.48
C LYS A 186 24.67 3.66 18.75
N PHE A 187 24.51 2.84 17.70
CA PHE A 187 24.47 1.38 17.81
C PHE A 187 25.88 0.75 17.77
N PHE A 188 26.81 1.36 17.05
CA PHE A 188 28.21 0.88 16.94
C PHE A 188 29.20 1.63 17.85
N GLY A 189 28.86 2.81 18.33
CA GLY A 189 29.71 3.67 19.17
C GLY A 189 29.48 3.50 20.66
N GLY A 190 29.33 2.27 21.13
CA GLY A 190 29.21 1.94 22.55
C GLY A 190 30.45 1.24 23.10
N LYS A 191 31.58 1.96 23.23
CA LYS A 191 32.66 1.74 24.22
C LYS A 191 33.91 2.61 23.95
N LYS A 192 33.97 3.77 24.59
CA LYS A 192 34.89 4.14 25.70
C LYS A 192 34.91 5.65 25.86
#